data_AF-A0A4R3DV57-F1
#
_entry.id   AF-A0A4R3DV57-F1
#
_cell.length_a   1.000
_cell.length_b   1.000
_cell.length_c   1.000
_cell.angle_alpha   90.00
_cell.angle_beta   90.00
_cell.angle_gamma   90.00
#
_symmetry.space_group_name_H-M   'P 1'
#
loop_
_entity.id
_entity.type
_entity.pdbx_description
1 polymer ?
#
loop_
_entity_poly.entity_id
_entity_poly.type
_entity_poly.pdbx_seq_one_letter_code
_entity_poly.pdbx_strand_id
1 'polypeptide(L)'
;MSLAFENGPWKPELALVRAIDIRCEDCGRTRRMQAPAIARHVSAGCHSLIGLHDKLYCAVCRERGGLGKNLSLFPIDRGSA
;
A
#
# COMPACT_ATOMS: atom_id res chain seq x y z
N MET A 1 4.68 -36.26 10.13
CA MET A 1 4.82 -35.02 10.92
C MET A 1 4.32 -33.87 10.05
N SER A 2 3.05 -33.50 10.21
CA SER A 2 2.43 -32.41 9.45
C SER A 2 2.74 -31.10 10.18
N LEU A 3 3.55 -30.24 9.55
CA LEU A 3 3.82 -28.89 10.03
C LEU A 3 2.54 -28.06 9.86
N ALA A 4 1.63 -28.17 10.82
CA ALA A 4 0.54 -27.22 10.98
C ALA A 4 1.20 -25.90 11.42
N PHE A 5 1.53 -25.05 10.45
CA PHE A 5 1.80 -23.64 10.73
C PHE A 5 0.56 -23.09 11.42
N GLU A 6 0.72 -22.83 12.71
CA GLU A 6 -0.30 -22.27 13.57
C GLU A 6 -0.77 -20.95 12.94
N ASN A 7 -2.04 -20.92 12.54
CA ASN A 7 -2.73 -19.68 12.15
C ASN A 7 -2.83 -18.80 13.40
N GLY A 8 -1.75 -18.07 13.71
CA GLY A 8 -1.86 -16.84 14.47
C GLY A 8 -2.85 -15.90 13.77
N PRO A 9 -3.48 -14.94 14.47
CA PRO A 9 -4.42 -14.01 13.85
C PRO A 9 -3.74 -13.38 12.63
N TRP A 10 -4.20 -13.72 11.43
CA TRP A 10 -3.62 -13.22 10.20
C TRP A 10 -3.79 -11.71 10.17
N LYS A 11 -2.72 -11.00 10.50
CA LYS A 11 -2.69 -9.54 10.45
C LYS A 11 -2.26 -9.18 9.03
N PRO A 12 -3.13 -8.52 8.25
CA PRO A 12 -2.72 -8.04 6.94
C PRO A 12 -1.52 -7.11 7.11
N GLU A 13 -0.53 -7.23 6.23
CA GLU A 13 0.69 -6.43 6.23
C GLU A 13 0.37 -4.92 6.29
N LEU A 14 -0.69 -4.52 5.57
CA LEU A 14 -1.20 -3.15 5.57
C LEU A 14 -1.83 -2.70 6.91
N ALA A 15 -2.20 -3.60 7.81
CA ALA A 15 -2.69 -3.21 9.14
C ALA A 15 -1.57 -2.86 10.13
N LEU A 16 -0.33 -3.30 9.84
CA LEU A 16 0.85 -3.03 10.68
C LEU A 16 1.44 -1.63 10.42
N VAL A 17 1.16 -1.05 9.25
CA VAL A 17 1.65 0.28 8.89
C VAL A 17 0.79 1.42 9.47
N ARG A 18 1.46 2.51 9.82
CA ARG A 18 0.86 3.77 10.27
C ARG A 18 0.43 4.64 9.07
N ALA A 19 1.29 4.69 8.06
CA ALA A 19 1.08 5.46 6.85
C ALA A 19 1.87 4.82 5.71
N ILE A 20 1.54 5.17 4.48
CA ILE A 20 2.31 4.78 3.30
C ILE A 20 2.55 6.02 2.47
N ASP A 21 3.81 6.35 2.24
CA ASP A 21 4.17 7.39 1.29
C ASP A 21 4.20 6.81 -0.12
N ILE A 22 3.43 7.40 -1.02
CA ILE A 22 3.30 6.97 -2.40
C ILE A 22 3.95 8.06 -3.25
N ARG A 23 5.01 7.72 -3.96
CA ARG A 23 5.70 8.61 -4.89
C ARG A 23 5.49 8.12 -6.31
N CYS A 24 5.20 9.03 -7.23
CA CYS A 24 5.21 8.73 -8.66
C CYS A 24 6.58 9.08 -9.23
N GLU A 25 7.27 8.11 -9.82
CA GLU A 25 8.59 8.35 -10.42
C GLU A 25 8.50 9.09 -11.76
N ASP A 26 7.35 9.05 -12.45
CA ASP A 26 7.18 9.77 -13.73
C ASP A 26 7.05 11.29 -13.53
N CYS A 27 6.36 11.73 -12.47
CA CYS A 27 6.08 13.15 -12.24
C CYS A 27 6.63 13.70 -10.92
N GLY A 28 7.28 12.86 -10.11
CA GLY A 28 7.86 13.22 -8.82
C GLY A 28 6.84 13.54 -7.72
N ARG A 29 5.53 13.44 -7.97
CA ARG A 29 4.50 13.76 -6.98
C ARG A 29 4.47 12.72 -5.87
N THR A 30 4.42 13.20 -4.63
CA THR A 30 4.30 12.35 -3.46
C THR A 30 2.95 12.59 -2.78
N ARG A 31 2.32 11.52 -2.33
CA ARG A 31 1.09 11.54 -1.54
C ARG A 31 1.20 10.58 -0.39
N ARG A 32 0.86 11.03 0.81
CA ARG A 32 0.79 10.18 2.00
C ARG A 32 -0.61 9.59 2.15
N MET A 33 -0.70 8.27 2.21
CA MET A 33 -1.89 7.53 2.61
C MET A 33 -1.86 7.29 4.12
N GLN A 34 -2.85 7.82 4.84
CA GLN A 34 -2.95 7.70 6.30
C GLN A 34 -3.65 6.40 6.70
N ALA A 35 -3.44 5.94 7.94
CA ALA A 35 -4.06 4.74 8.51
C ALA A 35 -5.56 4.55 8.21
N PRO A 36 -6.45 5.57 8.27
CA PRO A 36 -7.86 5.37 7.95
C PRO A 36 -8.11 4.99 6.50
N ALA A 37 -7.33 5.52 5.56
CA ALA A 37 -7.43 5.16 4.15
C ALA A 37 -6.90 3.75 3.89
N ILE A 38 -5.81 3.37 4.57
CA ILE A 38 -5.25 2.02 4.50
C ILE A 38 -6.27 1.00 5.04
N ALA A 39 -6.92 1.31 6.18
CA ALA A 39 -7.95 0.46 6.76
C ALA A 39 -9.14 0.23 5.81
N ARG A 40 -9.54 1.25 5.02
CA ARG A 40 -10.56 1.09 3.97
C ARG A 40 -10.10 0.10 2.90
N HIS A 41 -8.85 0.18 2.44
CA HIS A 41 -8.31 -0.79 1.47
C HIS A 41 -8.24 -2.21 2.03
N VAL A 42 -7.87 -2.37 3.30
CA VAL A 42 -7.90 -3.64 4.02
C VAL A 42 -9.33 -4.20 4.09
N SER A 43 -10.30 -3.39 4.49
CA SER A 43 -11.71 -3.81 4.53
C SER A 43 -12.28 -4.19 3.15
N ALA A 44 -11.70 -3.65 2.07
CA ALA A 44 -12.05 -3.98 0.69
C ALA A 44 -11.27 -5.20 0.14
N GLY A 45 -10.56 -5.94 0.99
CA GLY A 45 -9.83 -7.16 0.63
C GLY A 45 -8.42 -6.93 0.07
N CYS A 46 -7.86 -5.72 0.21
CA CYS A 46 -6.47 -5.44 -0.13
C CYS A 46 -5.59 -5.62 1.10
N HIS A 47 -4.79 -6.68 1.14
CA HIS A 47 -4.10 -7.09 2.36
C HIS A 47 -2.57 -6.96 2.31
N SER A 48 -2.00 -6.80 1.11
CA SER A 48 -0.56 -6.69 0.87
C SER A 48 -0.18 -5.36 0.22
N LEU A 49 1.07 -4.93 0.40
CA LEU A 49 1.62 -3.74 -0.26
C LEU A 49 1.65 -3.87 -1.79
N ILE A 50 1.97 -5.06 -2.30
CA ILE A 50 1.97 -5.34 -3.75
C ILE A 50 0.56 -5.21 -4.32
N GLY A 51 -0.45 -5.79 -3.65
CA GLY A 51 -1.83 -5.65 -4.09
C GLY A 51 -2.34 -4.20 -4.03
N LEU A 52 -1.78 -3.38 -3.14
CA LEU A 52 -2.06 -1.95 -3.11
C LEU A 52 -1.38 -1.21 -4.26
N HIS A 53 -0.11 -1.52 -4.55
CA HIS A 53 0.63 -0.97 -5.70
C HIS A 53 -0.13 -1.19 -7.02
N ASP A 54 -0.57 -2.42 -7.27
CA ASP A 54 -1.28 -2.80 -8.50
C ASP A 54 -2.59 -2.02 -8.68
N LYS A 55 -3.25 -1.65 -7.58
CA LYS A 55 -4.52 -0.90 -7.61
C LYS A 55 -4.32 0.61 -7.75
N LEU A 56 -3.19 1.14 -7.31
CA LEU A 56 -2.91 2.57 -7.36
C LEU A 56 -2.49 3.04 -8.76
N TYR A 57 -2.72 4.31 -9.03
CA TYR A 57 -2.20 5.00 -10.20
C TYR A 57 -2.09 6.50 -9.92
N CYS A 58 -1.12 7.17 -10.55
CA CYS A 58 -1.02 8.62 -10.54
C CYS A 58 -2.06 9.21 -11.51
N ALA A 59 -3.10 9.85 -10.98
CA ALA A 59 -4.15 10.47 -11.79
C ALA A 59 -3.57 11.48 -12.80
N VAL A 60 -2.61 12.31 -12.38
CA VAL A 60 -2.00 13.32 -13.25
C VAL A 60 -1.24 12.69 -14.42
N CYS A 61 -0.44 11.64 -14.18
CA CYS A 61 0.27 10.95 -15.26
C CYS A 61 -0.71 10.25 -16.20
N ARG A 62 -1.82 9.72 -15.65
CA ARG A 62 -2.87 9.07 -16.43
C ARG A 62 -3.63 10.05 -17.31
N GLU A 63 -3.97 11.22 -16.78
CA GLU A 63 -4.63 12.31 -17.52
C GLU A 63 -3.74 12.88 -18.62
N ARG A 64 -2.42 12.85 -18.45
CA ARG A 64 -1.42 13.24 -19.46
C ARG A 64 -1.19 12.19 -20.56
N GLY A 65 -1.90 11.07 -20.53
CA GLY A 65 -1.78 9.99 -21.53
C GLY A 65 -0.82 8.86 -21.15
N GLY A 66 -0.25 8.86 -19.95
CA GLY A 66 0.57 7.77 -19.43
C GLY A 66 -0.25 6.67 -18.72
N LEU A 67 0.41 5.61 -18.28
CA LEU A 67 -0.23 4.56 -17.45
C LEU A 67 -0.39 5.01 -15.99
N GLY A 68 0.49 5.88 -15.51
CA GLY A 68 0.53 6.34 -14.11
C GLY A 68 0.84 5.24 -13.10
N LYS A 69 1.43 4.12 -13.54
CA LYS A 69 1.75 2.94 -12.73
C LYS A 69 3.16 2.94 -12.16
N ASN A 70 3.99 3.92 -12.56
CA ASN A 70 5.34 4.06 -12.03
C ASN A 70 5.29 4.72 -10.64
N LEU A 71 4.85 3.92 -9.66
CA LEU A 71 4.67 4.31 -8.27
C LEU A 71 5.65 3.54 -7.39
N SER A 72 6.22 4.22 -6.42
CA SER A 72 7.01 3.66 -5.31
C SER A 72 6.20 3.83 -4.04
N LEU A 73 6.00 2.75 -3.26
CA LEU A 73 5.40 2.83 -1.93
C LEU A 73 6.47 2.68 -0.86
N PHE A 74 6.43 3.57 0.12
CA PHE A 74 7.28 3.57 1.29
C PHE A 74 6.38 3.40 2.53
N PRO A 75 6.19 2.16 3.02
CA PRO A 75 5.43 1.92 4.24
C PRO A 75 6.16 2.52 5.45
N ILE A 76 5.40 3.09 6.38
CA ILE A 76 5.87 3.60 7.66
C ILE A 76 5.22 2.76 8.74
N ASP A 77 6.01 1.97 9.47
CA ASP A 77 5.50 1.03 10.47
C ASP A 77 4.97 1.73 11.73
N ARG A 78 4.02 1.07 12.41
CA ARG A 78 3.58 1.50 13.74
C ARG A 78 4.65 1.09 14.77
N GLY A 79 5.62 1.97 15.02
CA GLY A 79 6.62 1.79 16.08
C GLY A 79 8.06 2.05 15.67
N SER A 80 8.33 2.36 14.40
CA SER A 80 9.63 2.89 13.98
C SER A 80 9.74 4.36 14.43
N ALA A 81 10.28 4.56 15.63
CA ALA A 81 10.76 5.84 16.14
C ALA A 81 12.29 5.81 16.18
#